data_AF-A0AAW4YDM3-F1
#
_entry.id   AF-A0AAW4YDM3-F1
#
_cell.length_a   1.000
_cell.length_b   1.000
_cell.length_c   1.000
_cell.angle_alpha   90.00
_cell.angle_beta   90.00
_cell.angle_gamma   90.00
#
_symmetry.space_group_name_H-M   'P 1'
#
loop_
_entity.id
_entity.type
_entity.pdbx_description
1 polymer ?
#
loop_
_entity_poly.entity_id
_entity_poly.type
_entity_poly.pdbx_seq_one_letter_code
_entity_poly.pdbx_strand_id
1 'polypeptide(L)'
;TDATKAPYNSVVAFAGGTGVVVGKNTIVTNKHIAKSNDIFKNRVAAHYSSKGKGGGNYDVKDIVEYPGKEDLAIVHVHETSTEGLNFNKNVSYTKFAEGAKAKDRISVIGYPKGAQTKYKMFESTGTINHISGTFIEFDAYAQPGNS
;
A
#
# COMPACT_ATOMS: atom_id res chain seq x y z
N THR A 1 -10.77 5.55 -10.36
CA THR A 1 -11.04 4.19 -9.88
C THR A 1 -11.95 4.25 -8.67
N ASP A 2 -12.96 3.37 -8.60
CA ASP A 2 -13.74 3.16 -7.38
C ASP A 2 -12.92 2.23 -6.46
N ALA A 3 -12.30 2.81 -5.44
CA ALA A 3 -11.37 2.11 -4.57
C ALA A 3 -12.05 1.26 -3.48
N THR A 4 -13.39 1.21 -3.45
CA THR A 4 -14.14 0.37 -2.49
C THR A 4 -14.19 -1.11 -2.88
N LYS A 5 -13.78 -1.45 -4.12
CA LYS A 5 -13.80 -2.81 -4.66
C LYS A 5 -12.41 -3.43 -4.65
N ALA A 6 -12.34 -4.75 -4.53
CA ALA A 6 -11.09 -5.48 -4.74
C ALA A 6 -10.60 -5.33 -6.20
N PRO A 7 -9.27 -5.27 -6.44
CA PRO A 7 -8.19 -5.34 -5.45
C PRO A 7 -7.90 -3.99 -4.74
N TYR A 8 -8.48 -2.89 -5.21
CA TYR A 8 -8.16 -1.51 -4.79
C TYR A 8 -8.43 -1.23 -3.30
N ASN A 9 -9.43 -1.87 -2.70
CA ASN A 9 -9.72 -1.70 -1.28
C ASN A 9 -8.69 -2.35 -0.34
N SER A 10 -7.68 -3.05 -0.88
CA SER A 10 -6.52 -3.52 -0.13
C SER A 10 -5.36 -2.51 -0.12
N VAL A 11 -5.44 -1.44 -0.92
CA VAL A 11 -4.36 -0.46 -1.07
C VAL A 11 -4.57 0.67 -0.07
N VAL A 12 -3.53 1.02 0.70
CA VAL A 12 -3.58 2.05 1.74
C VAL A 12 -2.59 3.17 1.44
N ALA A 13 -2.93 4.40 1.80
CA ALA A 13 -2.05 5.55 1.68
C ALA A 13 -1.33 5.83 3.00
N PHE A 14 -0.02 6.01 2.91
CA PHE A 14 0.81 6.66 3.91
C PHE A 14 1.06 8.11 3.48
N ALA A 15 1.53 8.96 4.39
CA ALA A 15 1.83 10.37 4.08
C ALA A 15 2.80 10.53 2.90
N GLY A 16 3.77 9.62 2.78
CA GLY A 16 4.81 9.64 1.74
C GLY A 16 4.78 8.46 0.76
N GLY A 17 3.80 7.56 0.84
CA GLY A 17 3.85 6.30 0.12
C GLY A 17 2.57 5.46 0.17
N THR A 18 2.72 4.20 -0.14
CA THR A 18 1.66 3.22 -0.37
C THR A 18 1.94 1.95 0.45
N GLY A 19 0.89 1.22 0.81
CA GLY A 19 1.01 -0.13 1.33
C GLY A 19 -0.13 -1.02 0.87
N VAL A 20 -0.02 -2.32 1.16
CA VAL A 20 -1.03 -3.33 0.80
C VAL A 20 -1.46 -4.13 2.02
N VAL A 21 -2.76 -4.35 2.17
CA VAL A 21 -3.32 -5.22 3.22
C VAL A 21 -3.16 -6.69 2.82
N VAL A 22 -2.49 -7.45 3.69
CA VAL A 22 -2.23 -8.89 3.47
C VAL A 22 -2.93 -9.79 4.48
N GLY A 23 -3.56 -9.21 5.51
CA GLY A 23 -4.26 -9.95 6.54
C GLY A 23 -4.93 -9.06 7.57
N LYS A 24 -5.45 -9.69 8.63
CA LYS A 24 -6.18 -9.01 9.71
C LYS A 24 -5.31 -7.94 10.35
N ASN A 25 -5.71 -6.67 10.21
CA ASN A 25 -4.97 -5.51 10.73
C ASN A 25 -3.49 -5.43 10.28
N THR A 26 -3.12 -6.06 9.16
CA THR A 26 -1.72 -6.21 8.73
C THR A 26 -1.50 -5.63 7.35
N ILE A 27 -0.57 -4.69 7.27
CA ILE A 27 -0.16 -3.99 6.04
C ILE A 27 1.31 -4.29 5.76
N VAL A 28 1.66 -4.44 4.49
CA VAL A 28 3.04 -4.50 3.99
C VAL A 28 3.37 -3.18 3.29
N THR A 29 4.56 -2.63 3.56
CA THR A 29 5.12 -1.44 2.88
C THR A 29 6.65 -1.47 2.98
N ASN A 30 7.33 -0.44 2.45
CA ASN A 30 8.78 -0.26 2.61
C ASN A 30 9.14 0.25 4.02
N LYS A 31 10.35 -0.06 4.49
CA LYS A 31 10.89 0.39 5.80
C LYS A 31 10.91 1.91 5.89
N HIS A 32 11.38 2.56 4.82
CA HIS A 32 11.49 4.02 4.77
C HIS A 32 10.11 4.72 4.78
N ILE A 33 9.06 4.04 4.30
CA ILE A 33 7.67 4.52 4.38
C ILE A 33 7.12 4.31 5.80
N ALA A 34 7.29 3.12 6.37
CA ALA A 34 6.83 2.81 7.72
C ALA A 34 7.44 3.74 8.79
N LYS A 35 8.68 4.19 8.59
CA LYS A 35 9.40 5.07 9.54
C LYS A 35 9.41 6.57 9.22
N SER A 36 8.76 7.00 8.13
CA SER A 36 8.71 8.40 7.64
C SER A 36 8.76 9.44 8.77
N ASN A 37 9.68 10.42 8.72
CA ASN A 37 10.03 11.36 9.80
C ASN A 37 8.98 12.41 10.18
N ASP A 38 7.76 12.29 9.66
CA ASP A 38 6.70 13.27 9.91
C ASP A 38 6.12 13.12 11.34
N ILE A 39 5.72 14.22 11.96
CA ILE A 39 5.23 14.28 13.34
C ILE A 39 3.73 13.90 13.41
N PHE A 40 3.07 13.79 12.25
CA PHE A 40 1.69 13.33 12.07
C PHE A 40 1.59 11.79 11.90
N LYS A 41 2.59 11.07 12.44
CA LYS A 41 3.23 9.88 11.85
C LYS A 41 2.47 8.57 11.73
N ASN A 42 1.40 8.35 12.49
CA ASN A 42 0.93 6.99 12.70
C ASN A 42 -0.46 6.76 12.14
N ARG A 43 -0.82 7.36 11.01
CA ARG A 43 -2.10 7.03 10.35
C ARG A 43 -1.92 6.54 8.93
N VAL A 44 -2.71 5.53 8.60
CA VAL A 44 -2.90 5.06 7.24
C VAL A 44 -4.34 5.34 6.81
N ALA A 45 -4.52 5.79 5.58
CA ALA A 45 -5.85 5.98 5.00
C ALA A 45 -6.20 4.77 4.13
N ALA A 46 -7.27 4.06 4.47
CA ALA A 46 -7.70 2.91 3.69
C ALA A 46 -8.36 3.35 2.37
N HIS A 47 -7.76 2.93 1.26
CA HIS A 47 -8.29 3.04 -0.11
C HIS A 47 -8.95 4.40 -0.44
N TYR A 48 -8.29 5.48 -0.03
CA TYR A 48 -8.76 6.83 -0.31
C TYR A 48 -8.90 7.03 -1.83
N SER A 49 -9.99 7.64 -2.28
CA SER A 49 -10.20 7.95 -3.68
C SER A 49 -11.03 9.23 -3.83
N SER A 50 -10.79 9.99 -4.90
CA SER A 50 -11.48 11.27 -5.14
C SER A 50 -12.98 11.15 -5.43
N LYS A 51 -13.53 9.94 -5.53
CA LYS A 51 -14.93 9.67 -5.91
C LYS A 51 -15.67 8.76 -4.90
N GLY A 52 -15.06 8.37 -3.79
CA GLY A 52 -15.63 7.39 -2.86
C GLY A 52 -15.50 7.83 -1.39
N LYS A 53 -16.29 7.18 -0.53
CA LYS A 53 -16.06 7.21 0.92
C LYS A 53 -14.79 6.40 1.17
N GLY A 54 -13.73 7.02 1.69
CA GLY A 54 -12.53 6.30 2.10
C GLY A 54 -12.87 5.25 3.17
N GLY A 55 -12.02 4.24 3.33
CA GLY A 55 -12.23 3.14 4.28
C GLY A 55 -11.98 3.50 5.74
N GLY A 56 -11.70 4.78 6.03
CA GLY A 56 -11.31 5.29 7.34
C GLY A 56 -9.82 5.58 7.46
N ASN A 57 -9.47 6.32 8.51
CA ASN A 57 -8.09 6.58 8.91
C ASN A 57 -7.76 5.77 10.17
N TYR A 58 -6.70 4.98 10.12
CA TYR A 58 -6.36 4.00 11.16
C TYR A 58 -5.02 4.32 11.80
N ASP A 59 -5.00 4.33 13.13
CA ASP A 59 -3.76 4.53 13.89
C ASP A 59 -2.86 3.28 13.80
N VAL A 60 -1.57 3.48 13.53
CA VAL A 60 -0.53 2.45 13.53
C VAL A 60 -0.24 2.05 14.98
N LYS A 61 -0.33 0.75 15.24
CA LYS A 61 -0.10 0.13 16.55
C LYS A 61 1.37 -0.22 16.75
N ASP A 62 1.97 -0.92 15.77
CA ASP A 62 3.36 -1.35 15.82
C ASP A 62 3.90 -1.63 14.41
N ILE A 63 5.23 -1.65 14.29
CA ILE A 63 5.97 -1.84 13.05
C ILE A 63 7.03 -2.91 13.28
N VAL A 64 7.07 -3.90 12.39
CA VAL A 64 8.05 -4.98 12.38
C VAL A 64 8.85 -4.92 11.08
N GLU A 65 10.08 -4.44 11.14
CA GLU A 65 10.96 -4.44 9.99
C GLU A 65 11.50 -5.84 9.68
N TYR A 66 11.67 -6.13 8.39
CA TYR A 66 12.39 -7.31 8.00
C TYR A 66 13.87 -7.20 8.43
N PRO A 67 14.43 -8.20 9.13
CA PRO A 67 15.79 -8.10 9.68
C PRO A 67 16.90 -8.12 8.60
N GLY A 68 16.58 -8.56 7.38
CA GLY A 68 17.51 -8.56 6.26
C GLY A 68 17.65 -7.21 5.56
N LYS A 69 18.33 -7.22 4.41
CA LYS A 69 18.64 -6.00 3.63
C LYS A 69 17.45 -5.48 2.81
N GLU A 70 16.47 -6.34 2.56
CA GLU A 70 15.28 -6.04 1.78
C GLU A 70 14.48 -4.89 2.40
N ASP A 71 13.96 -4.00 1.56
CA ASP A 71 13.18 -2.84 1.99
C ASP A 71 11.73 -3.22 2.26
N LEU A 72 11.54 -3.99 3.34
CA LEU A 72 10.26 -4.58 3.73
C LEU A 72 9.97 -4.32 5.21
N ALA A 73 8.76 -3.86 5.50
CA ALA A 73 8.21 -3.73 6.84
C ALA A 73 6.75 -4.19 6.89
N ILE A 74 6.39 -4.79 8.04
CA ILE A 74 5.01 -5.07 8.42
C ILE A 74 4.52 -3.96 9.34
N VAL A 75 3.33 -3.45 9.07
CA VAL A 75 2.66 -2.43 9.88
C VAL A 75 1.36 -3.00 10.39
N HIS A 76 1.17 -2.97 11.71
CA HIS A 76 -0.08 -3.32 12.35
C HIS A 76 -0.87 -2.06 12.70
N VAL A 77 -2.19 -2.12 12.55
CA VAL A 77 -3.08 -1.00 12.85
C VAL A 77 -4.08 -1.35 13.94
N HIS A 78 -4.58 -0.33 14.63
CA HIS A 78 -5.78 -0.46 15.44
C HIS A 78 -6.97 -0.81 14.54
N GLU A 79 -7.83 -1.71 15.02
CA GLU A 79 -8.97 -2.18 14.22
C GLU A 79 -10.03 -1.09 14.01
N THR A 80 -10.19 -0.18 14.96
CA THR A 80 -11.17 0.92 14.89
C THR A 80 -10.51 2.18 14.35
N SER A 81 -11.08 2.76 13.30
CA SER A 81 -10.65 4.02 12.70
C SER A 81 -11.01 5.22 13.57
N THR A 82 -10.44 6.39 13.26
CA THR A 82 -10.82 7.65 13.94
C THR A 82 -12.29 8.04 13.77
N GLU A 83 -12.94 7.50 12.74
CA GLU A 83 -14.35 7.67 12.41
C GLU A 83 -15.24 6.53 12.95
N GLY A 84 -14.66 5.58 13.70
CA GLY A 84 -15.39 4.42 14.25
C GLY A 84 -15.59 3.25 13.28
N LEU A 85 -14.90 3.24 12.14
CA LEU A 85 -14.99 2.15 11.16
C LEU A 85 -14.12 0.96 11.57
N ASN A 86 -14.53 -0.26 11.22
CA ASN A 86 -13.71 -1.46 11.45
C ASN A 86 -12.84 -1.75 10.22
N PHE A 87 -11.52 -1.82 10.42
CA PHE A 87 -10.52 -2.03 9.36
C PHE A 87 -10.87 -3.23 8.48
N ASN A 88 -11.06 -4.39 9.11
CA ASN A 88 -11.28 -5.67 8.46
C ASN A 88 -12.62 -5.79 7.74
N LYS A 89 -13.56 -4.86 7.98
CA LYS A 89 -14.83 -4.76 7.24
C LYS A 89 -14.75 -3.83 6.03
N ASN A 90 -13.72 -2.97 5.94
CA ASN A 90 -13.57 -1.98 4.88
C ASN A 90 -12.50 -2.36 3.85
N VAL A 91 -11.56 -3.23 4.23
CA VAL A 91 -10.48 -3.69 3.33
C VAL A 91 -10.68 -5.13 2.87
N SER A 92 -9.99 -5.51 1.79
CA SER A 92 -9.80 -6.91 1.41
C SER A 92 -8.36 -7.35 1.68
N TYR A 93 -8.13 -8.66 1.80
CA TYR A 93 -6.79 -9.22 1.97
C TYR A 93 -6.28 -9.71 0.61
N THR A 94 -5.19 -9.09 0.14
CA THR A 94 -4.58 -9.49 -1.13
C THR A 94 -3.87 -10.82 -0.98
N LYS A 95 -4.07 -11.71 -1.95
CA LYS A 95 -3.43 -13.03 -2.00
C LYS A 95 -2.04 -12.92 -2.62
N PHE A 96 -1.11 -13.71 -2.13
CA PHE A 96 0.18 -13.91 -2.80
C PHE A 96 -0.02 -14.68 -4.11
N ALA A 97 0.76 -14.33 -5.12
CA ALA A 97 0.90 -15.12 -6.33
C ALA A 97 1.79 -16.35 -6.06
N GLU A 98 1.68 -17.40 -6.90
CA GLU A 98 2.55 -18.59 -6.84
C GLU A 98 3.98 -18.33 -7.36
N GLY A 99 4.27 -17.08 -7.74
CA GLY A 99 5.50 -16.64 -8.36
C GLY A 99 5.22 -15.67 -9.51
N ALA A 100 6.28 -15.25 -10.18
CA ALA A 100 6.20 -14.45 -11.39
C ALA A 100 7.37 -14.80 -12.30
N LYS A 101 7.27 -14.45 -13.59
CA LYS A 101 8.30 -14.68 -14.60
C LYS A 101 8.57 -13.38 -15.37
N ALA A 102 9.79 -13.27 -15.90
CA ALA A 102 10.07 -12.22 -16.88
C ALA A 102 9.08 -12.33 -18.05
N LYS A 103 8.64 -11.17 -18.56
CA LYS A 103 7.57 -10.97 -19.55
C LYS A 103 6.14 -11.10 -19.04
N ASP A 104 5.91 -11.46 -17.77
CA ASP A 104 4.57 -11.40 -17.20
C ASP A 104 4.08 -9.93 -17.16
N ARG A 105 2.81 -9.73 -17.49
CA ARG A 105 2.14 -8.43 -17.40
C ARG A 105 1.76 -8.16 -15.95
N ILE A 106 2.04 -6.94 -15.48
CA ILE A 106 1.77 -6.52 -14.11
C ILE A 106 1.05 -5.18 -14.09
N SER A 107 0.44 -4.86 -12.94
CA SER A 107 0.05 -3.50 -12.60
C SER A 107 0.59 -3.08 -11.24
N VAL A 108 0.93 -1.79 -11.13
CA VAL A 108 1.38 -1.12 -9.92
C VAL A 108 0.29 -0.13 -9.54
N ILE A 109 -0.29 -0.32 -8.34
CA ILE A 109 -1.37 0.51 -7.82
C ILE A 109 -0.86 1.25 -6.60
N GLY A 110 -1.05 2.57 -6.57
CA GLY A 110 -0.61 3.38 -5.44
C GLY A 110 -1.04 4.83 -5.51
N TYR A 111 -0.34 5.67 -4.75
CA TYR A 111 -0.64 7.09 -4.56
C TYR A 111 0.49 8.00 -5.06
N PRO A 112 0.80 7.98 -6.37
CA PRO A 112 1.84 8.83 -6.94
C PRO A 112 1.51 10.30 -6.69
N LYS A 113 2.50 11.03 -6.17
CA LYS A 113 2.39 12.44 -5.77
C LYS A 113 1.19 12.70 -4.84
N GLY A 114 0.95 11.80 -3.88
CA GLY A 114 -0.22 11.79 -2.99
C GLY A 114 -0.63 13.17 -2.46
N ALA A 115 0.27 13.92 -1.83
CA ALA A 115 -0.05 15.27 -1.31
C ALA A 115 -0.51 16.25 -2.41
N GLN A 116 0.12 16.23 -3.58
CA GLN A 116 -0.22 17.10 -4.72
C GLN A 116 -1.57 16.68 -5.34
N THR A 117 -1.85 15.38 -5.39
CA THR A 117 -3.05 14.84 -6.03
C THR A 117 -4.23 14.67 -5.07
N LYS A 118 -4.04 15.03 -3.78
CA LYS A 118 -4.98 14.75 -2.68
C LYS A 118 -5.31 13.26 -2.56
N TYR A 119 -4.27 12.43 -2.56
CA TYR A 119 -4.29 10.98 -2.43
C TYR A 119 -5.21 10.30 -3.46
N LYS A 120 -5.17 10.75 -4.72
CA LYS A 120 -5.80 10.01 -5.82
C LYS A 120 -5.03 8.71 -6.05
N MET A 121 -5.74 7.59 -6.03
CA MET A 121 -5.20 6.29 -6.41
C MET A 121 -5.08 6.19 -7.93
N PHE A 122 -3.94 5.68 -8.40
CA PHE A 122 -3.67 5.40 -9.81
C PHE A 122 -3.20 3.96 -9.99
N GLU A 123 -3.48 3.41 -11.17
CA GLU A 123 -2.97 2.13 -11.61
C GLU A 123 -2.10 2.34 -12.86
N SER A 124 -0.92 1.75 -12.86
CA SER A 124 0.06 1.80 -13.94
C SER A 124 0.38 0.38 -14.38
N THR A 125 0.28 0.09 -15.68
CA THR A 125 0.53 -1.27 -16.20
C THR A 125 1.91 -1.35 -16.83
N GLY A 126 2.51 -2.54 -16.77
CA GLY A 126 3.83 -2.79 -17.34
C GLY A 126 4.11 -4.28 -17.46
N THR A 127 5.38 -4.60 -17.61
CA THR A 127 5.93 -5.93 -17.81
C THR A 127 7.11 -6.12 -16.87
N ILE A 128 7.29 -7.34 -16.36
CA ILE A 128 8.51 -7.71 -15.64
C ILE A 128 9.65 -7.90 -16.63
N ASN A 129 10.75 -7.18 -16.44
CA ASN A 129 11.95 -7.27 -17.27
C ASN A 129 12.93 -8.31 -16.70
N HIS A 130 13.07 -8.33 -15.38
CA HIS A 130 14.09 -9.14 -14.70
C HIS A 130 13.63 -9.60 -13.31
N ILE A 131 14.04 -10.81 -12.92
CA ILE A 131 13.86 -11.38 -11.58
C ILE A 131 15.17 -12.06 -11.17
N SER A 132 15.70 -11.70 -10.00
CA SER A 132 16.88 -12.34 -9.40
C SER A 132 16.75 -12.39 -7.88
N GLY A 133 16.51 -13.58 -7.33
CA GLY A 133 16.26 -13.74 -5.89
C GLY A 133 15.06 -12.91 -5.42
N THR A 134 15.30 -11.97 -4.50
CA THR A 134 14.30 -11.03 -3.95
C THR A 134 14.19 -9.72 -4.73
N PHE A 135 14.95 -9.54 -5.82
CA PHE A 135 14.93 -8.35 -6.67
C PHE A 135 14.06 -8.59 -7.92
N ILE A 136 13.16 -7.66 -8.22
CA ILE A 136 12.29 -7.66 -9.40
C ILE A 136 12.40 -6.28 -10.07
N GLU A 137 12.62 -6.26 -11.39
CA GLU A 137 12.60 -5.05 -12.22
C GLU A 137 11.42 -5.11 -13.20
N PHE A 138 10.69 -4.00 -13.33
CA PHE A 138 9.55 -3.85 -14.22
C PHE A 138 9.51 -2.45 -14.85
N ASP A 139 8.78 -2.30 -15.95
CA ASP A 139 8.71 -1.06 -16.74
C ASP A 139 7.45 -0.20 -16.53
N ALA A 140 6.59 -0.57 -15.57
CA ALA A 140 5.41 0.22 -15.24
C ALA A 140 5.82 1.63 -14.77
N TYR A 141 5.17 2.66 -15.31
CA TYR A 141 5.45 4.05 -14.94
C TYR A 141 5.24 4.29 -13.44
N ALA A 142 6.21 4.92 -12.79
CA ALA A 142 6.17 5.23 -11.36
C ALA A 142 6.64 6.66 -11.06
N GLN A 143 6.12 7.23 -9.98
CA GLN A 143 6.49 8.54 -9.45
C GLN A 143 6.69 8.45 -7.93
N PRO A 144 7.35 9.44 -7.29
CA PRO A 144 7.41 9.52 -5.83
C PRO A 144 6.01 9.40 -5.21
N GLY A 145 5.86 8.53 -4.21
CA GLY A 145 4.58 8.11 -3.61
C GLY A 145 4.12 6.70 -3.98
N ASN A 146 4.77 6.06 -4.97
CA ASN A 146 4.57 4.64 -5.30
C ASN A 146 5.46 3.67 -4.51
N SER A 147 6.38 4.19 -3.70
CA SER A 147 7.01 3.43 -2.62
C SER A 147 5.98 3.07 -1.56
#